data_AF-A0AAT9H748-F1
#
_entry.id   AF-A0AAT9H748-F1
#
_cell.length_a   1.000
_cell.length_b   1.000
_cell.length_c   1.000
_cell.angle_alpha   90.00
_cell.angle_beta   90.00
_cell.angle_gamma   90.00
#
_symmetry.space_group_name_H-M   'P 1'
#
loop_
_entity.id
_entity.type
_entity.pdbx_description
1 polymer ?
#
loop_
_entity_poly.entity_id
_entity_poly.type
_entity_poly.pdbx_seq_one_letter_code
_entity_poly.pdbx_strand_id
1 'polypeptide(L)'
;MSIGFGWDAFYLAETLLTQPILVIVGDKPGGFGAYRDGYEIVRRAASVKKELVVLKNTSHYELYDQPKPVGLALEKVIPFFKENL
;
A
#
# COMPACT_ATOMS: atom_id res chain seq x y z
N MET A 1 -1.55 9.05 8.08
CA MET A 1 -0.90 10.35 7.87
C MET A 1 0.57 10.02 7.90
N SER A 2 1.20 9.90 6.73
CA SER A 2 2.62 9.54 6.58
C SER A 2 3.58 10.54 7.25
N ILE A 3 3.09 11.75 7.53
CA ILE A 3 3.82 12.84 8.17
C ILE A 3 3.26 13.09 9.58
N GLY A 4 4.12 12.97 10.59
CA GLY A 4 3.91 13.42 11.96
C GLY A 4 4.91 14.52 12.33
N PHE A 5 4.81 15.12 13.52
CA PHE A 5 5.74 16.17 13.95
C PHE A 5 7.21 15.70 13.87
N GLY A 6 7.93 16.17 12.84
CA GLY A 6 9.34 15.87 12.59
C GLY A 6 9.65 14.52 11.95
N TRP A 7 8.64 13.79 11.46
CA TRP A 7 8.84 12.45 10.89
C TRP A 7 8.01 12.22 9.61
N ASP A 8 8.64 11.72 8.56
CA ASP A 8 8.03 11.31 7.29
C ASP A 8 8.47 9.88 6.96
N ALA A 9 7.51 8.94 6.97
CA ALA A 9 7.76 7.53 6.64
C ALA A 9 8.33 7.33 5.22
N PHE A 10 8.05 8.28 4.32
CA PHE A 10 8.37 8.20 2.90
C PHE A 10 9.49 9.17 2.50
N TYR A 11 10.23 9.72 3.47
CA TYR A 11 11.35 10.61 3.21
C TYR A 11 12.32 9.99 2.18
N LEU A 12 12.61 10.73 1.10
CA LEU A 12 13.45 10.31 -0.04
C LEU A 12 12.92 9.12 -0.86
N ALA A 13 11.65 8.73 -0.73
CA ALA A 13 11.07 7.66 -1.57
C ALA A 13 11.21 7.96 -3.07
N GLU A 14 11.18 9.23 -3.47
CA GLU A 14 11.38 9.75 -4.83
C GLU A 14 12.75 9.47 -5.42
N THR A 15 13.72 9.12 -4.57
CA THR A 15 15.10 8.84 -5.00
C THR A 15 15.55 7.43 -4.63
N LEU A 16 15.18 6.94 -3.44
CA LEU A 16 15.78 5.74 -2.86
C LEU A 16 14.90 4.50 -2.94
N LEU A 17 13.57 4.64 -3.01
CA LEU A 17 12.66 3.49 -3.10
C LEU A 17 12.51 3.09 -4.56
N THR A 18 13.43 2.30 -5.08
CA THR A 18 13.49 1.88 -6.50
C THR A 18 13.04 0.44 -6.74
N GLN A 19 12.92 -0.36 -5.68
CA GLN A 19 12.47 -1.74 -5.73
C GLN A 19 11.02 -1.83 -6.23
N PRO A 20 10.58 -2.92 -6.87
CA PRO A 20 9.17 -3.12 -7.17
C PRO A 20 8.31 -2.98 -5.93
N ILE A 21 7.23 -2.20 -6.01
CA ILE A 21 6.28 -2.04 -4.89
C ILE A 21 4.86 -2.46 -5.28
N LEU A 22 4.20 -3.16 -4.35
CA LEU A 22 2.77 -3.45 -4.38
C LEU A 22 2.15 -2.86 -3.12
N VAL A 23 1.13 -2.03 -3.31
CA VAL A 23 0.39 -1.38 -2.22
C VAL A 23 -1.07 -1.78 -2.31
N ILE A 24 -1.62 -2.29 -1.20
CA ILE A 24 -3.01 -2.74 -1.11
C ILE A 24 -3.72 -1.94 -0.03
N VAL A 25 -4.83 -1.29 -0.39
CA VAL A 25 -5.66 -0.51 0.53
C VAL A 25 -7.14 -0.86 0.34
N GLY A 26 -7.94 -0.71 1.39
CA GLY A 26 -9.40 -0.77 1.30
C GLY A 26 -10.01 0.58 0.92
N ASP A 27 -11.11 0.59 0.16
CA ASP A 27 -11.79 1.81 -0.30
C ASP A 27 -12.61 2.57 0.75
N LYS A 28 -12.88 1.96 1.92
CA LYS A 28 -13.56 2.62 3.04
C LYS A 28 -12.52 3.39 3.88
N PRO A 29 -12.40 4.71 3.75
CA PRO A 29 -11.34 5.46 4.40
C PRO A 29 -11.56 5.51 5.92
N GLY A 30 -10.52 5.19 6.68
CA GLY A 30 -10.51 5.35 8.14
C GLY A 30 -9.85 6.67 8.60
N GLY A 31 -9.87 6.94 9.90
CA GLY A 31 -9.32 8.18 10.48
C GLY A 31 -7.80 8.32 10.45
N PHE A 32 -7.05 7.22 10.27
CA PHE A 32 -5.59 7.20 10.37
C PHE A 32 -4.86 7.48 9.04
N GLY A 33 -5.59 7.68 7.95
CA GLY A 33 -5.00 8.10 6.66
C GLY A 33 -4.41 6.98 5.79
N ALA A 34 -4.51 5.71 6.19
CA ALA A 34 -3.97 4.57 5.43
C ALA A 34 -4.37 4.57 3.94
N TYR A 35 -5.62 4.93 3.63
CA TYR A 35 -6.07 5.10 2.24
C TYR A 35 -5.22 6.14 1.49
N ARG A 36 -5.06 7.34 2.05
CA ARG A 36 -4.29 8.42 1.42
C ARG A 36 -2.80 8.08 1.32
N ASP A 37 -2.25 7.51 2.39
CA ASP A 37 -0.83 7.14 2.46
C ASP A 37 -0.49 6.08 1.39
N GLY A 38 -1.40 5.14 1.12
CA GLY A 38 -1.24 4.16 0.04
C GLY A 38 -1.11 4.77 -1.35
N TYR A 39 -1.90 5.80 -1.68
CA TYR A 39 -1.73 6.55 -2.93
C TYR A 39 -0.47 7.40 -2.92
N GLU A 40 -0.10 7.96 -1.77
CA GLU A 40 1.05 8.83 -1.64
C GLU A 40 2.35 8.09 -1.92
N ILE A 41 2.59 6.94 -1.30
CA ILE A 41 3.82 6.17 -1.52
C ILE A 41 3.97 5.68 -2.96
N VAL A 42 2.86 5.27 -3.60
CA VAL A 42 2.89 4.85 -5.02
C VAL A 42 3.27 6.02 -5.92
N ARG A 43 2.77 7.23 -5.63
CA ARG A 43 3.18 8.44 -6.36
C ARG A 43 4.64 8.80 -6.10
N ARG A 44 5.08 8.75 -4.84
CA ARG A 44 6.40 9.22 -4.42
C ARG A 44 7.53 8.25 -4.80
N ALA A 45 7.35 6.93 -4.73
CA ALA A 45 8.44 5.98 -4.94
C ALA A 45 9.18 6.18 -6.27
N ALA A 46 10.50 5.99 -6.31
CA ALA A 46 11.29 5.98 -7.55
C ALA A 46 11.13 4.68 -8.38
N SER A 47 10.42 3.69 -7.84
CA SER A 47 10.20 2.37 -8.43
C SER A 47 9.69 2.43 -9.87
N VAL A 48 10.26 1.62 -10.77
CA VAL A 48 9.72 1.50 -12.14
C VAL A 48 8.45 0.66 -12.15
N LYS A 49 8.43 -0.44 -11.37
CA LYS A 49 7.25 -1.30 -11.21
C LYS A 49 6.51 -0.92 -9.93
N LYS A 50 5.30 -0.39 -10.09
CA LYS A 50 4.42 0.01 -8.98
C LYS A 50 2.99 -0.44 -9.24
N GLU A 51 2.38 -1.05 -8.24
CA GLU A 51 0.97 -1.44 -8.29
C GLU A 51 0.22 -0.89 -7.07
N LEU A 52 -0.94 -0.29 -7.33
CA LEU A 52 -1.90 0.10 -6.30
C LEU A 52 -3.19 -0.70 -6.49
N VAL A 53 -3.54 -1.51 -5.50
CA VAL A 53 -4.77 -2.29 -5.48
C VAL A 53 -5.70 -1.71 -4.44
N VAL A 54 -6.90 -1.31 -4.88
CA VAL A 54 -7.93 -0.76 -4.00
C VAL A 54 -9.07 -1.77 -3.90
N LEU A 55 -9.23 -2.40 -2.74
CA LEU A 55 -10.28 -3.38 -2.50
C LEU A 55 -11.60 -2.68 -2.21
N LYS A 56 -12.63 -3.02 -2.99
CA LYS A 56 -13.97 -2.45 -2.82
C LYS A 56 -14.64 -2.91 -1.53
N ASN A 57 -15.46 -2.04 -0.96
CA ASN A 57 -16.20 -2.23 0.29
C ASN A 57 -15.34 -2.76 1.44
N THR A 58 -14.06 -2.40 1.50
CA THR A 58 -13.09 -2.93 2.48
C THR A 58 -12.51 -1.79 3.29
N SER A 59 -12.47 -1.93 4.61
CA SER A 59 -11.82 -0.99 5.53
C SER A 59 -10.40 -1.43 5.87
N HIS A 60 -9.61 -0.51 6.45
CA HIS A 60 -8.26 -0.79 6.95
C HIS A 60 -8.20 -1.99 7.89
N TYR A 61 -9.14 -2.10 8.83
CA TYR A 61 -9.16 -3.17 9.82
C TYR A 61 -9.55 -4.53 9.23
N GLU A 62 -10.40 -4.56 8.21
CA GLU A 62 -10.79 -5.82 7.57
C GLU A 62 -9.60 -6.51 6.86
N LEU A 63 -8.57 -5.75 6.46
CA LEU A 63 -7.34 -6.30 5.91
C LEU A 63 -6.44 -7.01 6.94
N TYR A 64 -6.72 -6.90 8.24
CA TYR A 64 -5.93 -7.58 9.28
C TYR A 64 -6.30 -9.06 9.40
N ASP A 65 -7.58 -9.39 9.31
CA ASP A 65 -8.07 -10.72 9.72
C ASP A 65 -9.29 -11.24 8.96
N GLN A 66 -9.99 -10.43 8.16
CA GLN A 66 -11.21 -10.91 7.51
C GLN A 66 -10.85 -11.81 6.32
N PRO A 67 -11.29 -13.09 6.30
CA PRO A 67 -10.82 -14.06 5.33
C PRO A 67 -10.97 -13.63 3.87
N LYS A 68 -12.07 -12.94 3.55
CA LYS A 68 -12.37 -12.49 2.18
C LYS A 68 -11.43 -11.35 1.72
N PRO A 69 -11.35 -10.19 2.39
CA PRO A 69 -10.39 -9.14 2.04
C PRO A 69 -8.93 -9.61 2.05
N VAL A 70 -8.53 -10.42 3.03
CA VAL A 70 -7.18 -10.97 3.11
C VAL A 70 -6.90 -11.91 1.93
N GLY A 71 -7.86 -12.77 1.56
CA GLY A 71 -7.74 -13.62 0.38
C GLY A 71 -7.53 -12.83 -0.91
N LEU A 72 -8.34 -11.79 -1.14
CA LEU A 72 -8.20 -10.91 -2.31
C LEU A 72 -6.85 -10.17 -2.33
N ALA A 73 -6.32 -9.79 -1.16
CA ALA A 73 -4.99 -9.21 -1.07
C ALA A 73 -3.91 -10.25 -1.44
N LEU A 74 -4.00 -11.47 -0.91
CA LEU A 74 -3.05 -12.56 -1.18
C LEU A 74 -3.01 -13.01 -2.64
N GLU A 75 -4.14 -12.94 -3.34
CA GLU A 75 -4.21 -13.16 -4.80
C GLU A 75 -3.29 -12.22 -5.59
N LYS A 76 -2.96 -11.04 -5.04
CA LYS A 76 -2.01 -10.08 -5.62
C LYS A 76 -0.61 -10.22 -5.03
N VAL A 77 -0.50 -10.38 -3.71
CA VAL A 77 0.78 -10.48 -3.00
C VAL A 77 1.60 -11.68 -3.48
N ILE A 78 0.98 -12.86 -3.60
CA ILE A 78 1.72 -14.09 -3.91
C ILE A 78 2.35 -14.05 -5.32
N PRO A 79 1.61 -13.72 -6.40
CA PRO A 79 2.22 -13.62 -7.74
C PRO A 79 3.24 -12.50 -7.83
N PHE A 80 2.96 -11.34 -7.22
CA PHE A 80 3.89 -10.21 -7.25
C PHE A 80 5.24 -10.59 -6.65
N PHE A 81 5.27 -11.21 -5.47
CA PHE A 81 6.55 -11.61 -4.89
C PHE A 81 7.23 -12.76 -5.64
N LYS A 82 6.48 -13.71 -6.22
CA LYS A 82 7.06 -14.75 -7.08
C LYS A 82 7.77 -14.20 -8.32
N GLU A 83 7.35 -13.04 -8.82
CA GLU A 83 7.94 -12.41 -10.00
C GLU A 83 9.15 -11.52 -9.67
N ASN A 84 9.21 -10.96 -8.45
CA ASN A 84 10.14 -9.88 -8.10
C ASN A 84 11.13 -10.21 -6.96
N LEU A 85 11.13 -11.45 -6.43
CA LEU A 85 12.11 -11.99 -5.48
C LEU A 85 12.75 -13.26 -6.03
#